data_AF-A0A969PK20-F1
#
_entry.id   AF-A0A969PK20-F1
#
_cell.length_a   1.000
_cell.length_b   1.000
_cell.length_c   1.000
_cell.angle_alpha   90.00
_cell.angle_beta   90.00
_cell.angle_gamma   90.00
#
_symmetry.space_group_name_H-M   'P 1'
#
loop_
_entity.id
_entity.type
_entity.pdbx_description
1 polymer ?
#
loop_
_entity_poly.entity_id
_entity_poly.type
_entity_poly.pdbx_seq_one_letter_code
_entity_poly.pdbx_strand_id
1 'polypeptide(L)'
;MTNLNQTTNSPAYAFNVPDGADGAHYDIRPLLSVGDEIPYLEGDFGNFTPSQTKTFALAGETDGLGYTQINGLNYLWANHEIADDITTDISSTVAGKINGARVSLFVFDRNWNPIGGKNLLENVKIDGVEYSLNTGTGNYEDAMVMFSI
;
A
#
# COMPACT_ATOMS: atom_id res chain seq x y z
N MET A 1 5.95 -6.92 23.24
CA MET A 1 6.73 -6.21 22.22
C MET A 1 7.43 -7.24 21.37
N THR A 2 6.83 -7.61 20.24
CA THR A 2 7.44 -8.52 19.28
C THR A 2 8.07 -7.63 18.21
N ASN A 3 9.40 -7.70 18.08
CA ASN A 3 10.13 -7.03 17.00
C ASN A 3 9.63 -7.59 15.66
N LEU A 4 8.89 -6.77 14.89
CA LEU A 4 8.44 -7.08 13.52
C LEU A 4 9.53 -6.79 12.46
N ASN A 5 10.79 -6.67 12.86
CA ASN A 5 11.93 -6.53 11.95
C ASN A 5 12.39 -7.88 11.35
N GLN A 6 11.45 -8.76 11.04
CA GLN A 6 11.73 -9.97 10.28
C GLN A 6 10.94 -9.91 8.98
N THR A 7 11.52 -9.28 7.97
CA THR A 7 11.27 -9.64 6.58
C THR A 7 11.70 -11.09 6.40
N THR A 8 10.82 -12.03 6.70
CA THR A 8 11.10 -13.44 6.49
C THR A 8 11.05 -13.70 5.00
N ASN A 9 12.09 -14.32 4.42
CA ASN A 9 12.11 -14.87 3.05
C ASN A 9 11.08 -16.01 2.83
N SER A 10 9.98 -16.04 3.58
CA SER A 10 8.93 -17.04 3.41
C SER A 10 7.73 -16.40 2.70
N PRO A 11 7.15 -17.09 1.70
CA PRO A 11 5.96 -16.60 1.03
C PRO A 11 4.80 -16.38 2.01
N ALA A 12 3.82 -15.55 1.65
CA ALA A 12 2.54 -15.54 2.35
C ALA A 12 1.71 -16.74 1.91
N TYR A 13 1.43 -17.65 2.82
CA TYR A 13 0.58 -18.81 2.57
C TYR A 13 -0.14 -19.21 3.86
N ALA A 14 -1.37 -19.67 3.70
CA ALA A 14 -1.98 -20.49 4.74
C ALA A 14 -1.23 -21.83 4.79
N PHE A 15 -0.74 -22.23 5.96
CA PHE A 15 -0.07 -23.52 6.13
C PHE A 15 -0.75 -24.36 7.19
N ASN A 16 -0.79 -25.66 6.92
CA ASN A 16 -1.35 -26.62 7.84
C ASN A 16 -0.37 -26.83 9.01
N VAL A 17 -0.90 -26.79 10.22
CA VAL A 17 -0.21 -27.09 11.48
C VAL A 17 -0.93 -28.31 12.08
N PRO A 18 -0.61 -29.53 11.60
CA PRO A 18 -1.34 -30.73 12.00
C PRO A 18 -1.14 -31.10 13.48
N ASP A 19 -0.01 -30.72 14.08
CA ASP A 19 0.36 -31.03 15.48
C ASP A 19 0.48 -29.76 16.35
N GLY A 20 -0.41 -28.79 16.11
CA GLY A 20 -0.44 -27.54 16.86
C GLY A 20 -0.74 -27.74 18.34
N ALA A 21 -0.29 -26.81 19.19
CA ALA A 21 -0.52 -26.87 20.65
C ALA A 21 -2.01 -26.93 21.02
N ASP A 22 -2.88 -26.37 20.17
CA ASP A 22 -4.34 -26.35 20.32
C ASP A 22 -5.05 -27.36 19.39
N GLY A 23 -4.30 -28.32 18.81
CA GLY A 23 -4.78 -29.28 17.81
C GLY A 23 -4.49 -28.86 16.37
N ALA A 24 -4.95 -29.65 15.39
CA ALA A 24 -4.73 -29.39 13.97
C ALA A 24 -5.44 -28.12 13.50
N HIS A 25 -4.72 -27.19 12.89
CA HIS A 25 -5.26 -25.93 12.37
C HIS A 25 -4.48 -25.42 11.16
N TYR A 26 -4.91 -24.29 10.59
CA TYR A 26 -4.12 -23.54 9.61
C TYR A 26 -3.63 -22.25 10.24
N ASP A 27 -2.35 -21.95 10.04
CA ASP A 27 -1.77 -20.65 10.36
C ASP A 27 -1.63 -19.81 9.10
N ILE A 28 -1.62 -18.49 9.29
CA ILE A 28 -1.50 -17.50 8.22
C ILE A 28 -0.28 -16.62 8.51
N ARG A 29 0.54 -16.40 7.48
CA ARG A 29 1.53 -15.32 7.50
C ARG A 29 0.99 -14.13 6.72
N PRO A 30 0.88 -12.93 7.33
CA PRO A 30 0.40 -11.75 6.62
C PRO A 30 1.38 -11.35 5.51
N LEU A 31 0.85 -10.85 4.39
CA LEU A 31 1.64 -10.22 3.34
C LEU A 31 2.28 -8.92 3.84
N LEU A 32 1.45 -8.09 4.48
CA LEU A 32 1.78 -6.82 5.12
C LEU A 32 0.83 -6.63 6.31
N SER A 33 1.31 -5.95 7.34
CA SER A 33 0.57 -5.48 8.50
C SER A 33 0.49 -3.96 8.50
N VAL A 34 -0.51 -3.39 9.17
CA VAL A 34 -0.62 -1.93 9.31
C VAL A 34 0.64 -1.37 9.97
N GLY A 35 1.22 -0.34 9.36
CA GLY A 35 2.50 0.26 9.76
C GLY A 35 3.72 -0.38 9.10
N ASP A 36 3.59 -1.50 8.39
CA ASP A 36 4.68 -2.03 7.59
C ASP A 36 5.04 -1.06 6.48
N GLU A 37 6.33 -0.84 6.31
CA GLU A 37 6.91 0.03 5.29
C GLU A 37 7.71 -0.78 4.29
N ILE A 38 7.35 -0.65 3.01
CA ILE A 38 8.02 -1.30 1.90
C ILE A 38 8.55 -0.24 0.93
N PRO A 39 9.42 -0.58 -0.04
CA PRO A 39 9.92 0.39 -0.99
C PRO A 39 8.81 1.18 -1.69
N TYR A 40 8.97 2.49 -1.80
CA TYR A 40 8.04 3.33 -2.57
C TYR A 40 8.22 3.05 -4.07
N LEU A 41 7.12 2.84 -4.80
CA LEU A 41 7.17 2.63 -6.25
C LEU A 41 7.20 3.97 -6.99
N GLU A 42 8.27 4.18 -7.75
CA GLU A 42 8.41 5.31 -8.67
C GLU A 42 8.08 4.88 -10.10
N GLY A 43 7.55 5.81 -10.91
CA GLY A 43 7.11 5.55 -12.28
C GLY A 43 5.62 5.24 -12.41
N ASP A 44 5.27 4.70 -13.57
CA ASP A 44 3.88 4.48 -14.02
C ASP A 44 3.47 3.01 -14.00
N PHE A 45 2.17 2.75 -14.06
CA PHE A 45 1.61 1.41 -14.07
C PHE A 45 2.22 0.55 -15.20
N GLY A 46 2.81 -0.59 -14.82
CA GLY A 46 3.49 -1.50 -15.73
C GLY A 46 4.99 -1.22 -15.93
N ASN A 47 5.52 -0.12 -15.41
CA ASN A 47 6.95 0.23 -15.47
C ASN A 47 7.42 0.88 -14.15
N PHE A 48 7.23 0.19 -13.04
CA PHE A 48 7.63 0.67 -11.72
C PHE A 48 9.09 0.33 -11.39
N THR A 49 9.73 1.23 -10.65
CA THR A 49 11.04 1.00 -10.02
C THR A 49 10.91 1.20 -8.51
N PRO A 50 11.29 0.21 -7.68
CA PRO A 50 11.28 0.39 -6.23
C PRO A 50 12.40 1.33 -5.79
N SER A 51 12.05 2.34 -5.02
CA SER A 51 13.00 3.29 -4.46
C SER A 51 13.94 2.60 -3.45
N GLN A 52 15.20 3.07 -3.42
CA GLN A 52 16.19 2.60 -2.44
C GLN A 52 16.22 3.45 -1.16
N THR A 53 15.53 4.59 -1.16
CA THR A 53 15.59 5.57 -0.07
C THR A 53 14.22 5.99 0.46
N LYS A 54 13.16 5.74 -0.30
CA LYS A 54 11.78 6.04 0.07
C LYS A 54 10.98 4.78 0.32
N THR A 55 10.05 4.87 1.24
CA THR A 55 9.13 3.81 1.65
C THR A 55 7.68 4.26 1.47
N PHE A 56 6.78 3.30 1.46
CA PHE A 56 5.34 3.49 1.49
C PHE A 56 4.74 2.61 2.58
N ALA A 57 3.93 3.20 3.46
CA ALA A 57 3.34 2.50 4.59
C ALA A 57 1.96 1.94 4.24
N LEU A 58 1.68 0.71 4.69
CA LEU A 58 0.30 0.22 4.77
C LEU A 58 -0.40 0.94 5.92
N ALA A 59 -1.33 1.85 5.63
CA ALA A 59 -2.04 2.61 6.67
C ALA A 59 -3.46 2.10 6.90
N GLY A 60 -3.93 2.25 8.13
CA GLY A 60 -5.33 2.05 8.52
C GLY A 60 -5.89 0.68 8.20
N GLU A 61 -7.21 0.58 8.21
CA GLU A 61 -7.94 -0.68 8.00
C GLU A 61 -8.13 -0.94 6.50
N THR A 62 -7.56 -2.04 6.01
CA THR A 62 -7.81 -2.52 4.66
C THR A 62 -9.16 -3.21 4.58
N ASP A 63 -9.94 -2.91 3.56
CA ASP A 63 -11.23 -3.55 3.28
C ASP A 63 -11.15 -4.28 1.93
N GLY A 64 -11.86 -3.79 0.91
CA GLY A 64 -11.90 -4.41 -0.41
C GLY A 64 -10.52 -4.47 -1.07
N LEU A 65 -10.17 -5.67 -1.56
CA LEU A 65 -8.95 -5.91 -2.32
C LEU A 65 -9.31 -6.34 -3.74
N GLY A 66 -8.45 -6.00 -4.70
CA GLY A 66 -8.42 -6.70 -5.98
C GLY A 66 -6.99 -6.98 -6.40
N TYR A 67 -6.82 -7.98 -7.28
CA TYR A 67 -5.50 -8.39 -7.74
C TYR A 67 -5.51 -8.75 -9.22
N THR A 68 -4.34 -8.62 -9.83
CA THR A 68 -4.03 -9.17 -11.15
C THR A 68 -2.57 -9.57 -11.23
N GLN A 69 -2.25 -10.43 -12.20
CA GLN A 69 -0.88 -10.83 -12.46
C GLN A 69 -0.46 -10.34 -13.85
N ILE A 70 0.66 -9.64 -13.94
CA ILE A 70 1.22 -9.12 -15.19
C ILE A 70 2.70 -9.47 -15.23
N ASN A 71 3.14 -10.14 -16.30
CA ASN A 71 4.53 -10.57 -16.50
C ASN A 71 5.13 -11.37 -15.32
N GLY A 72 4.28 -12.04 -14.54
CA GLY A 72 4.68 -12.79 -13.36
C GLY A 72 4.98 -11.93 -12.14
N LEU A 73 4.53 -10.68 -12.09
CA LEU A 73 4.43 -9.89 -10.86
C LEU A 73 2.97 -9.87 -10.41
N ASN A 74 2.75 -9.89 -9.11
CA ASN A 74 1.42 -9.80 -8.51
C ASN A 74 1.14 -8.34 -8.13
N TYR A 75 0.10 -7.76 -8.72
CA TYR A 75 -0.36 -6.41 -8.43
C TYR A 75 -1.62 -6.52 -7.58
N LEU A 76 -1.64 -5.85 -6.44
CA LEU A 76 -2.75 -5.84 -5.50
C LEU A 76 -3.12 -4.39 -5.21
N TRP A 77 -4.38 -4.03 -5.42
CA TRP A 77 -4.92 -2.76 -4.96
C TRP A 77 -5.77 -2.99 -3.72
N ALA A 78 -5.55 -2.16 -2.72
CA ALA A 78 -6.24 -2.22 -1.44
C ALA A 78 -7.01 -0.93 -1.21
N ASN A 79 -8.30 -1.06 -0.97
CA ASN A 79 -9.11 0.02 -0.42
C ASN A 79 -8.84 0.10 1.08
N HIS A 80 -8.74 1.32 1.58
CA HIS A 80 -8.59 1.61 3.00
C HIS A 80 -9.86 2.28 3.51
N GLU A 81 -10.58 1.62 4.41
CA GLU A 81 -11.82 2.14 5.01
C GLU A 81 -11.45 3.03 6.21
N ILE A 82 -11.04 4.25 5.92
CA ILE A 82 -10.60 5.23 6.91
C ILE A 82 -11.59 6.40 6.92
N ALA A 83 -12.06 6.78 8.11
CA ALA A 83 -12.97 7.91 8.29
C ALA A 83 -12.36 9.23 7.79
N ASP A 84 -13.19 10.13 7.27
CA ASP A 84 -12.77 11.38 6.59
C ASP A 84 -12.06 12.38 7.52
N ASP A 85 -12.28 12.30 8.83
CA ASP A 85 -11.62 13.10 9.86
C ASP A 85 -10.28 12.52 10.34
N ILE A 86 -9.86 11.36 9.81
CA ILE A 86 -8.58 10.73 10.14
C ILE A 86 -7.54 11.04 9.06
N THR A 87 -6.38 11.49 9.50
CA THR A 87 -5.23 11.74 8.64
C THR A 87 -4.16 10.66 8.86
N THR A 88 -3.61 10.15 7.77
CA THR A 88 -2.51 9.17 7.78
C THR A 88 -1.29 9.72 7.06
N ASP A 89 -0.10 9.47 7.61
CA ASP A 89 1.14 9.77 6.91
C ASP A 89 1.32 8.83 5.70
N ILE A 90 2.11 9.27 4.71
CA ILE A 90 2.48 8.42 3.58
C ILE A 90 3.45 7.32 4.02
N SER A 91 4.53 7.71 4.71
CA SER A 91 5.50 6.83 5.38
C SER A 91 6.49 7.65 6.22
N SER A 92 7.36 6.98 6.96
CA SER A 92 8.44 7.59 7.73
C SER A 92 9.49 8.32 6.87
N THR A 93 9.61 7.98 5.59
CA THR A 93 10.62 8.55 4.67
C THR A 93 10.04 9.45 3.58
N VAL A 94 8.72 9.43 3.38
CA VAL A 94 8.01 10.29 2.43
C VAL A 94 7.12 11.24 3.21
N ALA A 95 7.54 12.50 3.28
CA ALA A 95 6.76 13.54 3.94
C ALA A 95 5.41 13.75 3.23
N GLY A 96 4.40 14.05 4.03
CA GLY A 96 3.05 14.30 3.55
C GLY A 96 2.05 13.32 4.12
N LYS A 97 0.78 13.60 3.87
CA LYS A 97 -0.35 12.92 4.48
C LYS A 97 -1.49 12.71 3.50
N ILE A 98 -2.45 11.87 3.88
CA ILE A 98 -3.68 11.59 3.15
C ILE A 98 -4.82 11.58 4.16
N ASN A 99 -5.89 12.31 3.88
CA ASN A 99 -7.09 12.35 4.71
C ASN A 99 -8.08 11.29 4.25
N GLY A 100 -8.63 10.55 5.20
CA GLY A 100 -9.65 9.54 4.98
C GLY A 100 -9.22 8.39 4.08
N ALA A 101 -10.23 7.79 3.46
CA ALA A 101 -10.10 6.62 2.61
C ALA A 101 -9.16 6.85 1.43
N ARG A 102 -8.40 5.81 1.08
CA ARG A 102 -7.48 5.80 -0.05
C ARG A 102 -7.47 4.46 -0.75
N VAL A 103 -6.88 4.41 -1.94
CA VAL A 103 -6.59 3.15 -2.64
C VAL A 103 -5.09 3.08 -2.85
N SER A 104 -4.44 2.07 -2.29
CA SER A 104 -3.01 1.83 -2.47
C SER A 104 -2.78 0.73 -3.49
N LEU A 105 -1.67 0.81 -4.21
CA LEU A 105 -1.14 -0.27 -5.03
C LEU A 105 0.07 -0.90 -4.34
N PHE A 106 0.08 -2.22 -4.27
CA PHE A 106 1.18 -3.04 -3.80
C PHE A 106 1.62 -3.99 -4.91
N VAL A 107 2.92 -4.13 -5.10
CA VAL A 107 3.51 -5.04 -6.09
C VAL A 107 4.36 -6.06 -5.36
N PHE A 108 4.16 -7.33 -5.70
CA PHE A 108 4.89 -8.45 -5.16
C PHE A 108 5.51 -9.28 -6.28
N ASP A 109 6.58 -10.00 -5.95
CA ASP A 109 7.14 -11.01 -6.85
C ASP A 109 6.23 -12.27 -6.93
N ARG A 110 6.64 -13.27 -7.73
CA ARG A 110 5.90 -14.55 -7.89
C ARG A 110 5.69 -15.32 -6.59
N ASN A 111 6.55 -15.10 -5.62
CA ASN A 111 6.54 -15.75 -4.31
C ASN A 111 5.89 -14.84 -3.25
N TRP A 112 5.18 -13.79 -3.67
CA TRP A 112 4.51 -12.86 -2.77
C TRP A 112 5.46 -12.08 -1.83
N ASN A 113 6.73 -11.93 -2.18
CA ASN A 113 7.61 -11.01 -1.47
C ASN A 113 7.32 -9.57 -1.94
N PRO A 114 7.26 -8.58 -1.03
CA PRO A 114 6.97 -7.21 -1.40
C PRO A 114 8.10 -6.62 -2.24
N ILE A 115 7.75 -6.08 -3.40
CA ILE A 115 8.64 -5.27 -4.24
C ILE A 115 8.50 -3.81 -3.86
N GLY A 116 7.27 -3.34 -3.65
CA GLY A 116 7.00 -1.98 -3.22
C GLY A 116 5.52 -1.60 -3.27
N GLY A 117 5.21 -0.38 -2.85
CA GLY A 117 3.86 0.17 -2.92
C GLY A 117 3.82 1.66 -3.18
N LYS A 118 2.63 2.17 -3.50
CA LYS A 118 2.33 3.59 -3.61
C LYS A 118 0.85 3.85 -3.44
N ASN A 119 0.47 5.11 -3.26
CA ASN A 119 -0.91 5.53 -3.44
C ASN A 119 -1.28 5.35 -4.93
N LEU A 120 -2.36 4.64 -5.23
CA LEU A 120 -2.74 4.33 -6.61
C LEU A 120 -3.32 5.56 -7.31
N LEU A 121 -4.12 6.34 -6.58
CA LEU A 121 -4.82 7.51 -7.11
C LEU A 121 -4.00 8.76 -6.82
N GLU A 122 -3.05 9.12 -7.66
CA GLU A 122 -2.33 10.40 -7.49
C GLU A 122 -3.05 11.54 -8.20
N ASN A 123 -3.68 11.23 -9.34
CA ASN A 123 -4.52 12.14 -10.11
C ASN A 123 -5.85 11.44 -10.44
N VAL A 124 -6.95 12.17 -10.35
CA VAL A 124 -8.30 11.69 -10.68
C VAL A 124 -8.99 12.72 -11.55
N LYS A 125 -9.66 12.28 -12.61
CA LYS A 125 -10.45 13.16 -13.49
C LYS A 125 -11.94 13.00 -13.22
N ILE A 126 -12.60 14.10 -12.84
CA ILE A 126 -14.03 14.16 -12.55
C ILE A 126 -14.63 15.26 -13.43
N ASP A 127 -15.61 14.91 -14.28
CA ASP A 127 -16.33 15.84 -15.15
C ASP A 127 -15.44 16.78 -15.99
N GLY A 128 -14.25 16.29 -16.37
CA GLY A 128 -13.30 17.07 -17.18
C GLY A 128 -12.24 17.82 -16.37
N VAL A 129 -12.40 17.96 -15.06
CA VAL A 129 -11.44 18.58 -14.14
C VAL A 129 -10.50 17.52 -13.57
N GLU A 130 -9.22 17.84 -13.50
CA GLU A 130 -8.20 16.99 -12.89
C GLU A 130 -7.95 17.43 -11.45
N TYR A 131 -8.01 16.46 -10.54
CA TYR A 131 -7.69 16.64 -9.13
C TYR A 131 -6.44 15.86 -8.81
N SER A 132 -5.49 16.49 -8.13
CA SER A 132 -4.25 15.87 -7.68
C SER A 132 -4.23 15.79 -6.16
N LEU A 133 -3.65 14.72 -5.62
CA LEU A 133 -3.39 14.66 -4.18
C LEU A 133 -2.39 15.74 -3.77
N ASN A 134 -2.84 16.72 -2.98
CA ASN A 134 -1.98 17.67 -2.29
C ASN A 134 -1.49 17.02 -1.00
N THR A 135 -0.25 16.53 -0.97
CA THR A 135 0.31 15.83 0.20
C THR A 135 0.56 16.73 1.41
N GLY A 136 0.54 18.06 1.23
CA GLY A 136 0.63 19.04 2.32
C GLY A 136 -0.68 19.18 3.09
N THR A 137 -1.83 19.08 2.41
CA THR A 137 -3.17 19.15 3.02
C THR A 137 -3.77 17.78 3.29
N GLY A 138 -3.41 16.79 2.47
CA GLY A 138 -3.94 15.42 2.47
C GLY A 138 -5.20 15.24 1.62
N ASN A 139 -5.61 16.26 0.87
CA ASN A 139 -6.83 16.24 0.07
C ASN A 139 -6.52 16.17 -1.43
N TYR A 140 -7.49 15.68 -2.20
CA TYR A 140 -7.50 15.86 -3.66
C TYR A 140 -8.02 17.26 -3.98
N GLU A 141 -7.20 18.05 -4.66
CA GLU A 141 -7.47 19.45 -4.97
C GLU A 141 -7.36 19.68 -6.47
N ASP A 142 -8.10 20.67 -7.00
CA ASP A 142 -8.04 21.02 -8.42
C ASP A 142 -6.59 21.31 -8.83
N ALA A 143 -6.08 20.52 -9.77
CA ALA A 143 -4.69 20.59 -10.21
C ALA A 143 -4.33 21.96 -10.79
N MET A 144 -5.28 22.71 -11.34
CA MET A 144 -5.02 24.07 -11.87
C MET A 144 -4.78 25.10 -10.77
N VAL A 145 -5.31 24.88 -9.56
CA VAL A 145 -5.10 25.78 -8.42
C VAL A 145 -3.70 25.60 -7.83
N MET A 146 -3.13 24.39 -7.92
CA MET A 146 -1.81 24.04 -7.40
C MET A 146 -0.63 24.75 -8.11
N PHE A 147 -0.81 25.24 -9.34
CA PHE A 147 0.23 25.94 -10.12
C PHE A 147 0.16 27.48 -10.03
N SER A 148 -0.69 28.02 -9.14
CA SER A 148 -0.99 29.47 -9.09
C SER A 148 -0.34 30.22 -7.91
N ILE A 149 0.72 29.67 -7.30
CA ILE A 149 1.45 30.28 -6.17
C ILE A 149 2.88 30.65 -6.58
#